data_AF-A0A5N4A1Z7-F1
#
_entry.id   AF-A0A5N4A1Z7-F1
#
_cell.length_a   1.000
_cell.length_b   1.000
_cell.length_c   1.000
_cell.angle_alpha   90.00
_cell.angle_beta   90.00
_cell.angle_gamma   90.00
#
_symmetry.space_group_name_H-M   'P 1'
#
loop_
_entity.id
_entity.type
_entity.pdbx_description
1 polymer ?
#
loop_
_entity_poly.entity_id
_entity_poly.type
_entity_poly.pdbx_seq_one_letter_code
_entity_poly.pdbx_strand_id
1 'polypeptide(L)'
;MCFILELMQKGTFDGCVLVFDLRAATVSHALKIDITTARRIMLYVQEALPIRLIGLHVITVGGIVKLVKPLMKPFVKKELSCLLHFHDSYDPLCKFLPLELLPADVGGKGPTTKELYENMHKSYAEYADFFVEQESLVSNESLRDRRPSYMDTDLGIGIGGSFKKLDID
;
A
#
# COMPACT_ATOMS: atom_id res chain seq x y z
N MET A 1 5.92 -1.94 -8.75
CA MET A 1 7.38 -1.98 -8.95
C MET A 1 8.10 -2.74 -7.85
N CYS A 2 8.26 -2.22 -6.63
CA CYS A 2 9.06 -2.91 -5.59
C CYS A 2 8.50 -4.29 -5.17
N PHE A 3 7.20 -4.39 -4.92
CA PHE A 3 6.56 -5.68 -4.60
C PHE A 3 6.63 -6.69 -5.74
N ILE A 4 6.75 -6.23 -6.99
CA ILE A 4 6.85 -7.11 -8.16
C ILE A 4 8.23 -7.75 -8.18
N LEU A 5 9.30 -6.98 -7.93
CA LEU A 5 10.64 -7.55 -7.83
C LEU A 5 10.71 -8.61 -6.72
N GLU A 6 10.15 -8.31 -5.55
CA GLU A 6 10.08 -9.26 -4.43
C GLU A 6 9.28 -10.54 -4.80
N LEU A 7 8.13 -10.38 -5.46
CA LEU A 7 7.30 -11.49 -5.97
C LEU A 7 8.04 -12.34 -7.01
N MET A 8 8.83 -11.71 -7.89
CA MET A 8 9.63 -12.42 -8.90
C MET A 8 10.82 -13.16 -8.28
N GLN A 9 11.44 -12.60 -7.24
CA GLN A 9 12.59 -13.21 -6.57
C GLN A 9 12.20 -14.33 -5.61
N LYS A 10 11.12 -14.14 -4.84
CA LYS A 10 10.75 -15.01 -3.71
C LYS A 10 9.47 -15.81 -3.95
N GLY A 11 8.78 -15.56 -5.06
CA GLY A 11 7.49 -16.19 -5.36
C GLY A 11 6.34 -15.59 -4.56
N THR A 12 5.19 -16.25 -4.64
CA THR A 12 3.97 -15.85 -3.94
C THR A 12 4.09 -16.04 -2.42
N PHE A 13 3.45 -15.16 -1.66
CA PHE A 13 3.39 -15.22 -0.21
C PHE A 13 1.94 -15.23 0.28
N ASP A 14 1.69 -15.86 1.43
CA ASP A 14 0.35 -16.04 2.01
C ASP A 14 -0.33 -14.73 2.44
N GLY A 15 0.47 -13.68 2.62
CA GLY A 15 0.00 -12.33 2.88
C GLY A 15 1.14 -11.34 3.10
N CYS A 16 0.80 -10.06 3.13
CA CYS A 16 1.72 -8.96 3.40
C CYS A 16 1.22 -8.13 4.59
N VAL A 17 2.14 -7.79 5.50
CA VAL A 17 1.91 -6.82 6.57
C VAL A 17 2.71 -5.57 6.25
N LEU A 18 2.04 -4.42 6.19
CA LEU A 18 2.67 -3.13 5.98
C LEU A 18 2.79 -2.37 7.30
N VAL A 19 3.96 -1.81 7.58
CA VAL A 19 4.23 -1.00 8.77
C VAL A 19 4.70 0.38 8.33
N PHE A 20 3.99 1.42 8.77
CA PHE A 20 4.29 2.83 8.51
C PHE A 20 4.75 3.48 9.81
N ASP A 21 6.04 3.83 9.92
CA ASP A 21 6.55 4.67 11.00
C ASP A 21 6.38 6.16 10.66
N LEU A 22 5.40 6.80 11.30
CA LEU A 22 5.09 8.22 11.19
C LEU A 22 5.50 9.01 12.43
N ARG A 23 6.32 8.46 13.33
CA ARG A 23 6.69 9.16 14.58
C ARG A 23 7.46 10.46 14.35
N ALA A 24 8.24 10.54 13.27
CA ALA A 24 8.94 11.75 12.84
C ALA A 24 8.10 12.65 11.90
N ALA A 25 6.86 12.26 11.60
CA ALA A 25 6.01 13.04 10.71
C ALA A 25 5.51 14.31 11.40
N THR A 26 5.46 15.42 10.65
CA THR A 26 5.04 16.72 11.13
C THR A 26 3.75 17.17 10.44
N VAL A 27 3.09 18.18 10.98
CA VAL A 27 1.92 18.80 10.33
C VAL A 27 2.25 19.29 8.92
N SER A 28 3.47 19.82 8.72
CA SER A 28 3.94 20.26 7.40
C SER A 28 4.02 19.11 6.38
N HIS A 29 4.29 17.87 6.82
CA HIS A 29 4.20 16.71 5.93
C HIS A 29 2.73 16.41 5.59
N ALA A 30 1.83 16.45 6.56
CA ALA A 30 0.41 16.20 6.34
C ALA A 30 -0.22 17.20 5.36
N LEU A 31 0.15 18.48 5.44
CA LEU A 31 -0.36 19.53 4.54
C LEU A 31 0.14 19.40 3.09
N LYS A 32 1.19 18.61 2.83
CA LYS A 32 1.65 18.31 1.47
C LYS A 32 0.88 17.16 0.81
N ILE A 33 0.04 16.45 1.57
CA ILE A 33 -0.74 15.33 1.05
C ILE A 33 -1.92 15.91 0.27
N ASP A 34 -1.86 15.77 -1.05
CA ASP A 34 -2.99 16.07 -1.92
C ASP A 34 -4.12 15.04 -1.70
N ILE A 35 -5.35 15.52 -1.50
CA ILE A 35 -6.52 14.68 -1.17
C ILE A 35 -6.86 13.75 -2.34
N THR A 36 -6.75 14.25 -3.57
CA THR A 36 -7.01 13.44 -4.77
C THR A 36 -6.01 12.29 -4.90
N THR A 37 -4.75 12.57 -4.63
CA THR A 37 -3.67 11.58 -4.61
C THR A 37 -3.88 10.56 -3.49
N ALA A 38 -4.26 11.01 -2.29
CA ALA A 38 -4.58 10.11 -1.18
C ALA A 38 -5.75 9.17 -1.52
N ARG A 39 -6.82 9.68 -2.15
CA ARG A 39 -7.96 8.87 -2.63
C ARG A 39 -7.50 7.82 -3.64
N ARG A 40 -6.67 8.19 -4.61
CA ARG A 40 -6.11 7.27 -5.62
C ARG A 40 -5.24 6.18 -5.01
N ILE A 41 -4.36 6.54 -4.07
CA ILE A 41 -3.52 5.58 -3.35
C ILE A 41 -4.39 4.60 -2.55
N MET A 42 -5.39 5.09 -1.81
CA MET A 42 -6.29 4.24 -1.04
C MET A 42 -7.11 3.30 -1.94
N LEU A 43 -7.56 3.77 -3.09
CA LEU A 43 -8.22 2.90 -4.08
C LEU A 43 -7.26 1.82 -4.58
N TYR A 44 -6.03 2.20 -4.95
CA TYR A 44 -5.03 1.24 -5.41
C TYR A 44 -4.74 0.16 -4.37
N VAL A 45 -4.51 0.54 -3.12
CA VAL A 45 -4.23 -0.39 -2.01
C VAL A 45 -5.36 -1.39 -1.80
N GLN A 46 -6.61 -1.00 -2.04
CA GLN A 46 -7.79 -1.83 -1.76
C GLN A 46 -8.26 -2.67 -2.96
N GLU A 47 -8.10 -2.16 -4.18
CA GLU A 47 -8.71 -2.77 -5.37
C GLU A 47 -7.70 -3.27 -6.42
N ALA A 48 -6.46 -2.77 -6.41
CA ALA A 48 -5.51 -2.99 -7.49
C ALA A 48 -4.13 -3.48 -7.03
N LEU A 49 -3.90 -3.54 -5.72
CA LEU A 49 -2.66 -4.01 -5.14
C LEU A 49 -2.54 -5.53 -5.40
N PRO A 50 -1.50 -6.01 -6.13
CA PRO A 50 -1.39 -7.41 -6.54
C PRO A 50 -0.84 -8.31 -5.42
N ILE A 51 -1.15 -7.98 -4.15
CA ILE A 51 -0.72 -8.72 -2.96
C ILE A 51 -1.86 -8.77 -1.95
N ARG A 52 -1.99 -9.90 -1.25
CA ARG A 52 -2.98 -10.05 -0.19
C ARG A 52 -2.52 -9.31 1.06
N LEU A 53 -3.06 -8.12 1.30
CA LEU A 53 -2.81 -7.38 2.52
C LEU A 53 -3.51 -8.07 3.70
N ILE A 54 -2.75 -8.41 4.75
CA ILE A 54 -3.26 -9.06 5.97
C ILE A 54 -3.08 -8.21 7.23
N GLY A 55 -2.39 -7.07 7.11
CA GLY A 55 -2.22 -6.11 8.20
C GLY A 55 -1.66 -4.78 7.71
N LEU A 56 -2.18 -3.69 8.25
CA LEU A 56 -1.72 -2.33 7.97
C LEU A 56 -1.52 -1.60 9.30
N HIS A 57 -0.27 -1.42 9.69
CA HIS A 57 0.12 -0.87 10.99
C HIS A 57 0.69 0.52 10.82
N VAL A 58 0.14 1.49 11.53
CA VAL A 58 0.63 2.87 11.54
C VAL A 58 1.14 3.19 12.93
N ILE A 59 2.44 3.39 13.05
CA ILE A 59 3.08 3.84 14.28
C ILE A 59 3.14 5.36 14.23
N THR A 60 2.56 6.03 15.22
CA THR A 60 2.51 7.49 15.24
C THR A 60 2.50 7.96 16.67
N VAL A 61 3.28 8.99 16.98
CA VAL A 61 3.20 9.66 18.29
C VAL A 61 2.47 11.00 18.17
N GLY A 62 1.62 11.30 19.14
CA GLY A 62 1.11 12.64 19.36
C GLY A 62 0.01 13.08 18.39
N GLY A 63 -0.08 14.40 18.15
CA GLY A 63 -1.25 15.03 17.55
C GLY A 63 -1.49 14.75 16.06
N ILE A 64 -0.48 14.31 15.31
CA ILE A 64 -0.60 14.14 13.85
C ILE A 64 -1.61 13.06 13.46
N VAL A 65 -1.79 12.03 14.28
CA VAL A 65 -2.82 11.00 14.08
C VAL A 65 -4.23 11.60 14.00
N LYS A 66 -4.47 12.71 14.71
CA LYS A 66 -5.76 13.42 14.69
C LYS A 66 -6.02 14.13 13.36
N LEU A 67 -4.99 14.37 12.55
CA LEU A 67 -5.10 14.91 11.19
C LEU A 67 -5.17 13.80 10.15
N VAL A 68 -4.28 12.80 10.26
CA VAL A 68 -4.17 11.71 9.27
C VAL A 68 -5.39 10.79 9.30
N LYS A 69 -5.89 10.42 10.49
CA LYS A 69 -7.01 9.47 10.61
C LYS A 69 -8.30 9.99 9.97
N PRO A 70 -8.76 11.23 10.22
CA PRO A 70 -9.94 11.77 9.53
C PRO A 70 -9.74 11.94 8.02
N LEU A 71 -8.53 12.27 7.58
CA LEU A 71 -8.21 12.42 6.16
C LEU A 71 -8.29 11.09 5.40
N MET A 72 -7.83 10.00 6.01
CA MET A 72 -7.87 8.66 5.41
C MET A 72 -9.27 8.03 5.49
N LYS A 73 -9.98 8.23 6.60
CA LYS A 73 -11.27 7.57 6.90
C LYS A 73 -12.29 7.55 5.74
N PRO A 74 -12.55 8.64 4.99
CA PRO A 74 -13.55 8.61 3.91
C PRO A 74 -13.17 7.68 2.75
N PHE A 75 -11.90 7.30 2.62
CA PHE A 75 -11.39 6.48 1.52
C PHE A 75 -11.13 5.02 1.92
N VAL A 76 -11.34 4.66 3.19
CA VAL A 76 -11.11 3.31 3.72
C VAL A 76 -12.42 2.53 3.71
N LYS A 77 -12.46 1.43 2.94
CA LYS A 77 -13.55 0.45 2.94
C LYS A 77 -13.53 -0.37 4.23
N LYS A 78 -14.65 -1.07 4.49
CA LYS A 78 -14.82 -1.87 5.72
C LYS A 78 -13.74 -2.95 5.83
N GLU A 79 -13.40 -3.60 4.72
CA GLU A 79 -12.41 -4.66 4.61
C GLU A 79 -11.02 -4.16 5.06
N LEU A 80 -10.57 -3.02 4.53
CA LEU A 80 -9.30 -2.41 4.94
C LEU A 80 -9.35 -1.90 6.37
N SER A 81 -10.50 -1.35 6.81
CA SER A 81 -10.67 -0.87 8.19
C SER A 81 -10.46 -1.97 9.23
N CYS A 82 -10.76 -3.23 8.90
CA CYS A 82 -10.53 -4.37 9.80
C CYS A 82 -9.05 -4.75 9.92
N LEU A 83 -8.21 -4.37 8.95
CA LEU A 83 -6.78 -4.65 8.92
C LEU A 83 -5.92 -3.48 9.42
N LEU A 84 -6.52 -2.30 9.60
CA LEU A 84 -5.83 -1.07 9.97
C LEU A 84 -5.68 -0.94 11.48
N HIS A 85 -4.43 -0.86 11.94
CA HIS A 85 -4.07 -0.74 13.35
C HIS A 85 -3.19 0.51 13.57
N PHE A 86 -3.55 1.32 14.57
CA PHE A 86 -2.74 2.46 15.00
C PHE A 86 -2.04 2.13 16.31
N HIS A 87 -0.75 2.45 16.40
CA HIS A 87 0.09 2.17 17.56
C HIS A 87 0.87 3.43 17.97
N ASP A 88 1.04 3.62 19.27
CA ASP A 88 1.86 4.72 19.80
C ASP A 88 3.35 4.34 19.91
N SER A 89 3.66 3.04 19.92
CA SER A 89 5.03 2.48 19.98
C SER A 89 5.14 1.20 19.13
N TYR A 90 6.33 0.59 19.11
CA TYR A 90 6.59 -0.67 18.40
C TYR A 90 6.15 -1.90 19.19
N ASP A 91 6.06 -1.81 20.52
CA ASP A 91 5.80 -2.96 21.39
C ASP A 91 4.52 -3.74 21.03
N PRO A 92 3.40 -3.08 20.65
CA PRO A 92 2.20 -3.80 20.23
C PRO A 92 2.39 -4.63 18.95
N LEU A 93 3.37 -4.29 18.09
CA LEU A 93 3.63 -5.03 16.85
C LEU A 93 4.10 -6.45 17.09
N CYS A 94 4.72 -6.75 18.23
CA CYS A 94 5.16 -8.09 18.61
C CYS A 94 3.99 -9.09 18.70
N LYS A 95 2.74 -8.62 18.79
CA LYS A 95 1.53 -9.45 18.75
C LYS A 95 1.15 -9.88 17.33
N PHE A 96 1.63 -9.17 16.32
CA PHE A 96 1.30 -9.36 14.91
C PHE A 96 2.49 -9.88 14.10
N LEU A 97 3.71 -9.57 14.54
CA LEU A 97 4.96 -9.87 13.84
C LEU A 97 5.95 -10.55 14.79
N PRO A 98 6.66 -11.61 14.35
CA PRO A 98 7.79 -12.17 15.08
C PRO A 98 8.89 -11.12 15.32
N LEU A 99 9.55 -11.19 16.48
CA LEU A 99 10.63 -10.27 16.86
C LEU A 99 11.80 -10.34 15.89
N GLU A 100 12.04 -11.51 15.28
CA GLU A 100 13.08 -11.77 14.30
C GLU A 100 12.91 -10.96 13.01
N LEU A 101 11.68 -10.51 12.72
CA LEU A 101 11.38 -9.66 11.56
C LEU A 101 11.45 -8.16 11.88
N LEU A 102 11.36 -7.79 13.16
CA LEU A 102 11.44 -6.39 13.59
C LEU A 102 12.90 -5.93 13.65
N PRO A 103 13.21 -4.70 13.23
CA PRO A 103 14.58 -4.19 13.29
C PRO A 103 15.12 -4.11 14.72
N ALA A 104 16.41 -4.40 14.91
CA ALA A 104 17.06 -4.38 16.22
C ALA A 104 17.03 -3.01 16.91
N ASP A 105 17.08 -1.92 16.14
CA ASP A 105 17.05 -0.53 16.60
C ASP A 105 15.67 -0.07 17.09
N VAL A 106 14.63 -0.89 16.91
CA VAL A 106 13.27 -0.62 17.40
C VAL A 106 12.76 -1.71 18.36
N GLY A 107 13.68 -2.49 18.94
CA GLY A 107 13.36 -3.51 19.94
C GLY A 107 13.12 -4.92 19.38
N GLY A 108 13.41 -5.16 18.09
CA GLY A 108 13.39 -6.48 17.47
C GLY A 108 14.73 -7.21 17.53
N LYS A 109 14.86 -8.26 16.70
CA LYS A 109 16.06 -9.09 16.54
C LYS A 109 16.55 -9.20 15.10
N GLY A 110 15.85 -8.57 14.15
CA GLY A 110 16.25 -8.52 12.75
C GLY A 110 17.35 -7.48 12.49
N PRO A 111 17.79 -7.34 11.22
CA PRO A 111 18.73 -6.30 10.83
C PRO A 111 18.22 -4.91 11.20
N THR A 112 19.12 -3.99 11.49
CA THR A 112 18.77 -2.60 11.81
C THR A 112 18.06 -1.93 10.63
N THR A 113 17.26 -0.89 10.90
CA THR A 113 16.57 -0.12 9.85
C THR A 113 17.54 0.39 8.78
N LYS A 114 18.75 0.79 9.19
CA LYS A 114 19.81 1.23 8.29
C LYS A 114 20.29 0.11 7.37
N GLU A 115 20.57 -1.08 7.91
CA GLU A 115 21.00 -2.23 7.10
C GLU A 115 19.89 -2.68 6.15
N LEU A 116 18.62 -2.69 6.58
CA LEU A 116 17.48 -2.98 5.72
C LEU A 116 17.38 -1.98 4.57
N TYR A 117 17.56 -0.69 4.84
CA TYR A 117 17.58 0.35 3.82
C TYR A 117 18.73 0.16 2.83
N GLU A 118 19.94 -0.09 3.31
CA GLU A 118 21.13 -0.28 2.47
C GLU A 118 20.99 -1.52 1.58
N ASN A 119 20.48 -2.63 2.13
CA ASN A 119 20.21 -3.85 1.38
C ASN A 119 19.13 -3.65 0.31
N MET A 120 18.03 -2.97 0.66
CA MET A 120 16.97 -2.63 -0.29
C MET A 120 17.50 -1.73 -1.40
N HIS A 121 18.25 -0.68 -1.06
CA HIS A 121 18.81 0.26 -2.01
C HIS A 121 19.78 -0.42 -2.98
N LYS A 122 20.68 -1.28 -2.45
CA LYS A 122 21.60 -2.08 -3.26
C LYS A 122 20.85 -3.00 -4.21
N SER A 123 19.84 -3.72 -3.73
CA SER A 123 19.00 -4.59 -4.57
C SER A 123 18.34 -3.78 -5.69
N TYR A 124 17.72 -2.65 -5.39
CA TYR A 124 17.07 -1.85 -6.44
C TYR A 124 18.04 -1.26 -7.45
N ALA A 125 19.26 -0.88 -7.02
CA ALA A 125 20.29 -0.41 -7.93
C ALA A 125 20.79 -1.55 -8.85
N GLU A 126 20.93 -2.76 -8.34
CA GLU A 126 21.32 -3.95 -9.11
C GLU A 126 20.26 -4.32 -10.16
N TYR A 127 18.97 -4.16 -9.81
CA TYR A 127 17.84 -4.45 -10.70
C TYR A 127 17.28 -3.20 -11.40
N ALA A 128 18.10 -2.16 -11.59
CA ALA A 128 17.67 -0.92 -12.26
C ALA A 128 17.11 -1.19 -13.68
N ASP A 129 17.78 -2.05 -14.45
CA ASP A 129 17.36 -2.39 -15.82
C ASP A 129 16.01 -3.11 -15.84
N PHE A 130 15.74 -3.99 -14.87
CA PHE A 130 14.44 -4.64 -14.71
C PHE A 130 13.31 -3.62 -14.54
N PHE A 131 13.55 -2.54 -13.78
CA PHE A 131 12.56 -1.48 -13.59
C PHE A 131 12.30 -0.68 -14.87
N VAL A 132 13.33 -0.40 -15.66
CA VAL A 132 13.20 0.26 -16.97
C VAL A 132 12.41 -0.62 -17.95
N GLU A 133 12.73 -1.91 -18.00
CA GLU A 133 11.99 -2.87 -18.83
C GLU A 133 10.53 -2.99 -18.38
N GLN A 134 10.27 -3.04 -17.07
CA GLN A 134 8.91 -3.13 -16.53
C GLN A 134 8.07 -1.91 -16.91
N GLU A 135 8.66 -0.72 -17.02
CA GLU A 135 7.97 0.50 -17.45
C GLU A 135 7.54 0.44 -18.93
N SER A 136 8.24 -0.34 -19.76
CA SER A 136 7.83 -0.58 -21.16
C SER A 136 6.60 -1.48 -21.28
N LEU A 137 6.26 -2.24 -20.23
CA LEU A 137 5.11 -3.13 -20.19
C LEU A 137 3.83 -2.35 -19.88
N VAL A 138 3.35 -1.62 -20.89
CA VAL A 138 2.11 -0.84 -20.82
C VAL A 138 1.01 -1.43 -21.68
N SER A 139 -0.25 -1.25 -21.25
CA SER A 139 -1.40 -1.62 -22.07
C SER A 139 -1.44 -0.77 -23.34
N ASN A 140 -1.75 -1.41 -24.47
CA ASN A 140 -2.04 -0.68 -25.70
C ASN A 140 -3.41 0.01 -25.58
N GLU A 141 -3.40 1.31 -25.25
CA GLU A 141 -4.60 2.13 -25.03
C GLU A 141 -5.50 2.29 -26.27
N SER A 142 -5.00 1.98 -27.47
CA SER A 142 -5.83 1.96 -28.69
C SER A 142 -6.79 0.77 -28.72
N LEU A 143 -6.44 -0.33 -28.05
CA LEU A 143 -7.24 -1.56 -27.96
C LEU A 143 -8.17 -1.57 -26.74
N ARG A 144 -8.09 -0.55 -25.87
CA ARG A 144 -8.94 -0.44 -24.69
C ARG A 144 -10.39 -0.23 -25.14
N ASP A 145 -11.29 -1.05 -24.61
CA ASP A 145 -12.73 -0.87 -24.82
C ASP A 145 -13.19 0.46 -24.19
N ARG A 146 -13.53 1.43 -25.06
CA ARG A 146 -13.98 2.77 -24.66
C ARG A 146 -15.50 2.87 -24.54
N ARG A 147 -16.23 1.76 -24.61
CA ARG A 147 -17.66 1.77 -24.30
C ARG A 147 -17.86 2.42 -22.93
N PRO A 148 -18.90 3.25 -22.73
CA PRO A 148 -19.17 3.85 -21.45
C PRO A 148 -19.49 2.75 -20.43
N SER A 149 -18.49 2.22 -19.74
CA SER A 149 -18.70 1.60 -18.44
C SER A 149 -19.23 2.68 -17.51
N TYR A 150 -20.03 2.33 -16.50
CA TYR A 150 -20.38 3.27 -15.43
C TYR A 150 -19.08 3.90 -14.89
N MET A 151 -18.75 5.09 -15.39
CA MET A 151 -17.55 5.80 -15.01
C MET A 151 -17.91 6.48 -13.72
N ASP A 152 -17.30 6.07 -12.61
CA ASP A 152 -17.25 6.95 -11.46
C ASP A 152 -16.44 8.18 -11.90
N THR A 153 -17.14 9.29 -12.11
CA THR A 153 -16.58 10.57 -12.57
C THR A 153 -15.49 11.09 -11.64
N ASP A 154 -15.46 10.62 -10.39
CA ASP A 154 -14.46 11.03 -9.41
C ASP A 154 -13.19 10.15 -9.40
N LEU A 155 -13.27 8.90 -9.85
CA LEU A 155 -12.17 7.93 -9.77
C LEU A 155 -11.53 7.61 -11.12
N GLY A 156 -12.22 7.89 -12.24
CA GLY A 156 -11.71 7.60 -13.59
C GLY A 156 -11.52 6.10 -13.87
N ILE A 157 -12.07 5.24 -13.01
CA ILE A 157 -11.98 3.77 -13.08
C ILE A 157 -13.42 3.25 -13.18
N GLY A 158 -13.74 2.62 -14.31
CA GLY A 158 -15.05 2.04 -14.57
C GLY A 158 -15.09 0.55 -14.23
N ILE A 159 -16.13 0.12 -13.53
CA ILE A 159 -16.41 -1.30 -13.31
C ILE A 159 -17.18 -1.82 -14.52
N GLY A 160 -16.44 -2.28 -15.53
CA GLY A 160 -17.00 -2.93 -16.71
C GLY A 160 -17.30 -4.40 -16.45
N GLY A 161 -18.41 -4.71 -15.79
CA GLY A 161 -18.90 -6.08 -15.68
C GLY A 161 -19.60 -6.54 -16.97
N SER A 162 -19.19 -7.68 -17.53
CA SER A 162 -19.86 -8.36 -18.66
C SER A 162 -21.05 -9.22 -18.19
N PHE A 163 -21.80 -8.79 -17.18
CA PHE A 163 -23.01 -9.51 -16.79
C PHE A 163 -24.17 -9.07 -17.68
N LYS A 164 -24.59 -9.97 -18.58
CA LYS A 164 -25.87 -9.83 -19.26
C LYS A 164 -26.95 -9.68 -18.19
N LYS A 165 -27.74 -8.62 -18.32
CA LYS A 165 -28.91 -8.35 -17.48
C LYS A 165 -29.77 -9.63 -17.44
N LEU A 166 -29.89 -10.23 -16.27
CA LEU A 166 -30.78 -11.37 -16.06
C LEU A 166 -32.14 -10.77 -15.71
N ASP A 167 -33.03 -10.66 -16.70
CA ASP A 167 -34.43 -10.35 -16.44
C ASP A 167 -35.06 -11.62 -15.86
N ILE A 168 -35.52 -11.54 -14.61
CA ILE A 168 -36.33 -12.58 -13.96
C ILE A 168 -37.78 -12.12 -14.08
N ASP A 169 -38.59 -12.93 -14.73
CA ASP A 169 -40.06 -12.82 -14.78
C ASP A 169 -40.67 -13.28 -13.44
#